data_AF-A0AAW1YAF6-F1
#
_entry.id   AF-A0AAW1YAF6-F1
#
_cell.length_a   1.000
_cell.length_b   1.000
_cell.length_c   1.000
_cell.angle_alpha   90.00
_cell.angle_beta   90.00
_cell.angle_gamma   90.00
#
_symmetry.space_group_name_H-M   'P 1'
#
loop_
_entity.id
_entity.type
_entity.pdbx_description
1 polymer ?
#
loop_
_entity_poly.entity_id
_entity_poly.type
_entity_poly.pdbx_seq_one_letter_code
_entity_poly.pdbx_strand_id
1 'polypeptide(L)'
;MAFRHMEKVIYGAKHLIPKRNGVLHLNAMLYHCSEESRGEPLPQEWYKREFPKLMKLTQLLKDVDLVDGRLVNITDGSIIVNGRAEHKMVAFKSLATVFVGSPLVQQTLWNNVVAWSGGRSCNPSVCFSKPNEREPMIVKSLSIVGSILNITAQQRQTVRVKICPQVTQHRIWTGTLEEVLNGLKSELDCLDNQCPTKGTKIGQQIVCSCLKFLADTSISYDDDSASWMRLSTAKITESSGLQKWEDLLEMFNDLIDCLKNDSELLLYITKLEVMKEGLSQIKDVLVDKSIGYKEVRHQESLVQKKLSKTLGHSSKCLFTLLLYYLYGHVRDIEVDLCGGISSISKNSFCLCMGKIVTSDEETMIWSGVKQLDRALGLFKFVWETAGMEGVLQLQGHIWCVGAVSRTLTYRGNTFFVHGIHV
;
A
#
# COMPACT_ATOMS: atom_id res chain seq x y z
N MET A 1 28.82 36.51 -53.90
CA MET A 1 28.20 35.58 -52.94
C MET A 1 27.27 36.39 -52.04
N ALA A 2 25.95 36.21 -52.21
CA ALA A 2 24.85 37.02 -51.68
C ALA A 2 24.73 36.94 -50.14
N PHE A 3 24.65 38.04 -49.36
CA PHE A 3 23.54 38.99 -49.06
C PHE A 3 22.48 38.53 -48.02
N ARG A 4 22.56 39.17 -46.83
CA ARG A 4 21.52 39.73 -45.92
C ARG A 4 20.24 38.97 -45.50
N HIS A 5 20.02 39.05 -44.16
CA HIS A 5 18.79 39.42 -43.40
C HIS A 5 17.53 38.52 -43.29
N MET A 6 16.85 38.77 -42.15
CA MET A 6 15.47 38.45 -41.69
C MET A 6 15.26 37.10 -41.01
N GLU A 7 15.04 37.05 -39.69
CA GLU A 7 13.77 37.32 -38.96
C GLU A 7 12.55 36.51 -39.45
N LYS A 8 12.11 35.61 -38.55
CA LYS A 8 10.72 35.30 -38.14
C LYS A 8 9.72 34.69 -39.15
N VAL A 9 8.94 33.74 -38.58
CA VAL A 9 7.49 33.51 -38.78
C VAL A 9 7.14 32.71 -40.07
N ILE A 10 6.32 31.65 -40.13
CA ILE A 10 5.38 31.00 -39.22
C ILE A 10 4.91 29.66 -39.87
N TYR A 11 4.51 28.71 -39.01
CA TYR A 11 3.58 27.58 -39.23
C TYR A 11 3.98 26.35 -40.07
N GLY A 12 3.93 25.20 -39.38
CA GLY A 12 3.04 24.12 -39.81
C GLY A 12 3.65 22.73 -39.89
N ALA A 13 3.84 22.03 -38.76
CA ALA A 13 3.70 20.57 -38.71
C ALA A 13 3.68 20.03 -37.27
N LYS A 14 2.45 19.83 -36.77
CA LYS A 14 1.99 18.70 -35.93
C LYS A 14 2.93 18.20 -34.83
N HIS A 15 2.59 18.63 -33.60
CA HIS A 15 2.85 17.90 -32.36
C HIS A 15 2.50 16.41 -32.50
N LEU A 16 3.48 15.54 -32.29
CA LEU A 16 3.27 14.17 -31.82
C LEU A 16 3.80 14.10 -30.39
N ILE A 17 2.96 14.53 -29.45
CA ILE A 17 3.10 14.16 -28.04
C ILE A 17 2.71 12.69 -27.98
N PRO A 18 3.58 11.75 -27.56
CA PRO A 18 3.07 10.44 -27.21
C PRO A 18 2.28 10.63 -25.92
N LYS A 19 0.95 10.65 -26.04
CA LYS A 19 0.03 10.41 -24.92
C LYS A 19 0.42 9.06 -24.32
N ARG A 20 1.17 9.08 -23.23
CA ARG A 20 1.44 7.88 -22.45
C ARG A 20 0.26 7.71 -21.50
N ASN A 21 -0.67 6.85 -21.90
CA ASN A 21 -1.76 6.39 -21.04
C ASN A 21 -1.14 5.75 -19.80
N GLY A 22 -1.08 6.51 -18.70
CA GLY A 22 -0.63 6.08 -17.40
C GLY A 22 -1.70 5.24 -16.71
N VAL A 23 -1.90 4.03 -17.21
CA VAL A 23 -2.49 2.94 -16.43
C VAL A 23 -1.41 1.86 -16.38
N LEU A 24 -0.48 2.01 -15.42
CA LEU A 24 0.45 0.93 -15.07
C LEU A 24 -0.31 -0.10 -14.22
N HIS A 25 -1.32 -0.73 -14.83
CA HIS A 25 -1.60 -2.13 -14.54
C HIS A 25 -0.50 -2.92 -15.25
N LEU A 26 0.72 -2.89 -14.69
CA LEU A 26 1.75 -3.84 -15.07
C LEU A 26 1.26 -5.21 -14.58
N ASN A 27 0.54 -5.92 -15.46
CA ASN A 27 0.58 -7.36 -15.45
C ASN A 27 2.06 -7.73 -15.33
N ALA A 28 2.44 -8.34 -14.21
CA ALA A 28 3.79 -8.85 -13.94
C ALA A 28 4.15 -10.06 -14.84
N MET A 29 3.52 -10.14 -16.02
CA MET A 29 3.70 -11.21 -16.98
C MET A 29 4.55 -10.71 -18.14
N LEU A 30 5.50 -11.57 -18.49
CA LEU A 30 6.38 -11.48 -19.66
C LEU A 30 7.62 -10.62 -19.44
N TYR A 31 8.53 -11.12 -18.60
CA TYR A 31 9.94 -10.99 -18.97
C TYR A 31 10.61 -12.29 -19.40
N HIS A 32 10.24 -13.49 -18.90
CA HIS A 32 10.97 -14.72 -19.32
C HIS A 32 10.19 -16.06 -19.40
N CYS A 33 8.86 -16.09 -19.38
CA CYS A 33 8.11 -17.35 -19.54
C CYS A 33 7.09 -17.27 -20.69
N SER A 34 7.31 -18.07 -21.73
CA SER A 34 6.22 -18.54 -22.62
C SER A 34 5.12 -19.17 -21.75
N GLU A 35 3.86 -18.92 -22.10
CA GLU A 35 2.67 -19.39 -21.37
C GLU A 35 2.59 -20.91 -21.16
N GLU A 36 3.42 -21.69 -21.87
CA GLU A 36 3.40 -23.16 -21.87
C GLU A 36 4.12 -23.84 -20.70
N SER A 37 4.85 -23.12 -19.83
CA SER A 37 5.74 -23.74 -18.82
C SER A 37 5.33 -23.56 -17.36
N ARG A 38 4.09 -23.14 -17.08
CA ARG A 38 3.69 -22.74 -15.72
C ARG A 38 3.63 -23.87 -14.69
N GLY A 39 3.87 -25.13 -15.05
CA GLY A 39 3.83 -26.25 -14.11
C GLY A 39 5.17 -26.90 -13.79
N GLU A 40 6.11 -26.90 -14.74
CA GLU A 40 7.31 -27.71 -14.67
C GLU A 40 8.56 -26.86 -14.40
N PRO A 41 9.50 -27.34 -13.56
CA PRO A 41 10.75 -26.65 -13.31
C PRO A 41 11.55 -26.53 -14.61
N LEU A 42 12.12 -25.35 -14.85
CA LEU A 42 12.99 -25.10 -16.00
C LEU A 42 14.25 -26.01 -15.96
N PRO A 43 14.88 -26.31 -17.11
CA PRO A 43 16.12 -27.08 -17.14
C PRO A 43 17.25 -26.42 -16.33
N GLN A 44 18.15 -27.23 -15.76
CA GLN A 44 19.25 -26.72 -14.92
C GLN A 44 20.17 -25.74 -15.66
N GLU A 45 20.37 -25.94 -16.96
CA GLU A 45 21.15 -25.07 -17.84
C GLU A 45 20.58 -23.65 -17.91
N TRP A 46 19.25 -23.51 -17.84
CA TRP A 46 18.60 -22.20 -17.82
C TRP A 46 18.98 -21.43 -16.55
N TYR A 47 18.88 -22.07 -15.38
CA TYR A 47 19.25 -21.44 -14.11
C TYR A 47 20.71 -21.00 -14.09
N LYS A 48 21.64 -21.88 -14.54
CA LYS A 48 23.06 -21.55 -14.65
C LYS A 48 23.34 -20.37 -15.58
N ARG A 49 22.61 -20.26 -16.70
CA ARG A 49 22.75 -19.16 -17.66
C ARG A 49 22.18 -17.84 -17.16
N GLU A 50 21.06 -17.87 -16.44
CA GLU A 50 20.33 -16.66 -16.03
C GLU A 50 20.79 -16.11 -14.67
N PHE A 51 21.41 -16.94 -13.81
CA PHE A 51 21.86 -16.50 -12.49
C PHE A 51 22.87 -15.33 -12.51
N PRO A 52 23.83 -15.25 -13.45
CA PRO A 52 24.69 -14.08 -13.57
C PRO A 52 23.91 -12.78 -13.80
N LYS A 53 22.75 -12.83 -14.47
CA LYS A 53 21.90 -11.65 -14.65
C LYS A 53 21.24 -11.23 -13.33
N LEU A 54 20.78 -12.20 -12.54
CA LEU A 54 20.24 -11.95 -11.20
C LEU A 54 21.30 -11.33 -10.28
N MET A 55 22.53 -11.88 -10.27
CA MET A 55 23.67 -11.32 -9.54
C MET A 55 23.98 -9.88 -9.95
N LYS A 56 24.00 -9.61 -11.26
CA LYS A 56 24.23 -8.24 -11.77
C LYS A 56 23.13 -7.27 -11.33
N LEU A 57 21.87 -7.70 -11.33
CA LEU A 57 20.75 -6.87 -10.87
C LEU A 57 20.83 -6.60 -9.36
N THR A 58 21.22 -7.61 -8.57
CA THR A 58 21.47 -7.49 -7.12
C THR A 58 22.50 -6.40 -6.84
N GLN A 59 23.63 -6.42 -7.55
CA GLN A 59 24.68 -5.39 -7.41
C GLN A 59 24.21 -3.98 -7.83
N LEU A 60 23.43 -3.88 -8.91
CA LEU A 60 22.93 -2.60 -9.44
C LEU A 60 21.82 -1.98 -8.59
N LEU A 61 21.15 -2.77 -7.76
CA LEU A 61 20.05 -2.38 -6.89
C LEU A 61 20.41 -2.55 -5.42
N LYS A 62 21.71 -2.55 -5.08
CA LYS A 62 22.16 -2.74 -3.71
C LYS A 62 21.45 -1.72 -2.80
N ASP A 63 20.89 -2.23 -1.71
CA ASP A 63 20.16 -1.46 -0.68
C ASP A 63 18.93 -0.71 -1.19
N VAL A 64 18.40 -1.08 -2.36
CA VAL A 64 17.18 -0.51 -2.92
C VAL A 64 16.03 -1.52 -2.80
N ASP A 65 14.87 -1.11 -2.30
CA ASP A 65 13.64 -1.92 -2.28
C ASP A 65 12.42 -1.13 -2.77
N LEU A 66 11.35 -1.86 -3.11
CA LEU A 66 10.02 -1.31 -3.22
C LEU A 66 9.38 -1.28 -1.83
N VAL A 67 9.13 -0.07 -1.33
CA VAL A 67 8.52 0.22 -0.04
C VAL A 67 7.33 1.14 -0.27
N ASP A 68 6.15 0.69 0.15
CA ASP A 68 4.93 1.51 0.12
C ASP A 68 4.63 2.10 -1.28
N GLY A 69 4.83 1.31 -2.35
CA GLY A 69 4.60 1.72 -3.75
C GLY A 69 5.73 2.51 -4.40
N ARG A 70 6.84 2.73 -3.70
CA ARG A 70 7.96 3.56 -4.19
C ARG A 70 9.29 2.85 -4.07
N LEU A 71 10.19 3.17 -4.99
CA LEU A 71 11.57 2.69 -4.93
C LEU A 71 12.34 3.53 -3.91
N VAL A 72 12.94 2.90 -2.91
CA VAL A 72 13.58 3.57 -1.78
C VAL A 72 14.97 2.98 -1.56
N ASN A 73 15.97 3.85 -1.36
CA ASN A 73 17.24 3.44 -0.78
C ASN A 73 17.06 3.23 0.73
N ILE A 74 17.22 2.00 1.19
CA ILE A 74 16.97 1.61 2.58
C ILE A 74 18.02 2.17 3.55
N THR A 75 19.20 2.54 3.06
CA THR A 75 20.28 3.05 3.90
C THR A 75 20.00 4.47 4.41
N ASP A 76 19.51 5.35 3.53
CA ASP A 76 19.26 6.76 3.84
C ASP A 76 17.77 7.16 3.79
N GLY A 77 16.89 6.25 3.36
CA GLY A 77 15.45 6.46 3.23
C GLY A 77 15.04 7.31 2.02
N SER A 78 15.95 7.63 1.11
CA SER A 78 15.66 8.47 -0.05
C SER A 78 14.80 7.76 -1.10
N ILE A 79 13.85 8.50 -1.67
CA ILE A 79 12.98 8.01 -2.75
C ILE A 79 13.72 8.13 -4.08
N ILE A 80 13.75 7.04 -4.84
CA ILE A 80 14.39 6.95 -6.15
C ILE A 80 13.33 7.07 -7.23
N VAL A 81 13.26 8.24 -7.87
CA VAL A 81 12.39 8.48 -9.02
C VAL A 81 13.20 8.28 -10.30
N ASN A 82 13.30 7.03 -10.76
CA ASN A 82 14.05 6.69 -11.97
C ASN A 82 13.45 5.47 -12.66
N GLY A 83 12.80 5.70 -13.81
CA GLY A 83 12.15 4.62 -14.56
C GLY A 83 13.09 3.48 -14.99
N ARG A 84 14.40 3.73 -15.12
CA ARG A 84 15.39 2.65 -15.37
C ARG A 84 15.62 1.81 -14.12
N ALA A 85 15.66 2.43 -12.94
CA ALA A 85 15.82 1.72 -11.67
C ALA A 85 14.56 0.90 -11.35
N GLU A 86 13.37 1.46 -11.56
CA GLU A 86 12.09 0.76 -11.47
C GLU A 86 12.06 -0.47 -12.39
N HIS A 87 12.45 -0.31 -13.66
CA HIS A 87 12.48 -1.42 -14.61
C HIS A 87 13.45 -2.53 -14.19
N LYS A 88 14.63 -2.16 -13.67
CA LYS A 88 15.57 -3.13 -13.09
C LYS A 88 14.97 -3.84 -11.88
N MET A 89 14.26 -3.13 -11.00
CA MET A 89 13.62 -3.71 -9.82
C MET A 89 12.55 -4.73 -10.22
N VAL A 90 11.69 -4.40 -11.19
CA VAL A 90 10.70 -5.34 -11.72
C VAL A 90 11.38 -6.58 -12.31
N ALA A 91 12.43 -6.40 -13.12
CA ALA A 91 13.20 -7.51 -13.68
C ALA A 91 13.86 -8.38 -12.58
N PHE A 92 14.42 -7.73 -11.55
CA PHE A 92 15.03 -8.41 -10.40
C PHE A 92 14.02 -9.27 -9.65
N LYS A 93 12.90 -8.70 -9.21
CA LYS A 93 11.86 -9.42 -8.46
C LYS A 93 11.29 -10.56 -9.31
N SER A 94 10.97 -10.31 -10.58
CA SER A 94 10.46 -11.34 -11.51
C SER A 94 11.44 -12.51 -11.68
N LEU A 95 12.72 -12.22 -11.87
CA LEU A 95 13.73 -13.25 -12.03
C LEU A 95 13.96 -14.02 -10.72
N ALA A 96 14.09 -13.31 -9.59
CA ALA A 96 14.24 -13.92 -8.26
C ALA A 96 13.08 -14.85 -7.92
N THR A 97 11.84 -14.47 -8.25
CA THR A 97 10.66 -15.31 -8.11
C THR A 97 10.79 -16.65 -8.83
N VAL A 98 11.37 -16.69 -10.03
CA VAL A 98 11.64 -17.94 -10.76
C VAL A 98 12.67 -18.81 -10.01
N PHE A 99 13.74 -18.20 -9.50
CA PHE A 99 14.77 -18.91 -8.74
C PHE A 99 14.28 -19.45 -7.40
N VAL A 100 13.37 -18.73 -6.72
CA VAL A 100 12.70 -19.25 -5.50
C VAL A 100 12.00 -20.57 -5.78
N GLY A 101 11.43 -20.73 -6.99
CA GLY A 101 10.81 -21.97 -7.44
C GLY A 101 11.76 -23.06 -7.94
N SER A 102 13.07 -22.81 -7.96
CA SER A 102 14.03 -23.78 -8.50
C SER A 102 14.15 -25.03 -7.60
N PRO A 103 14.41 -26.22 -8.17
CA PRO A 103 14.53 -27.45 -7.39
C PRO A 103 15.55 -27.38 -6.25
N LEU A 104 16.71 -26.75 -6.48
CA LEU A 104 17.77 -26.61 -5.48
C LEU A 104 17.35 -25.72 -4.31
N VAL A 105 16.71 -24.59 -4.60
CA VAL A 105 16.22 -23.66 -3.57
C VAL A 105 15.09 -24.30 -2.77
N GLN A 106 14.17 -25.00 -3.43
CA GLN A 106 13.09 -25.72 -2.77
C GLN A 106 13.61 -26.88 -1.90
N GLN A 107 14.64 -27.60 -2.34
CA GLN A 107 15.30 -28.63 -1.54
C GLN A 107 16.02 -28.04 -0.32
N THR A 108 16.68 -26.90 -0.49
CA THR A 108 17.33 -26.18 0.62
C THR A 108 16.31 -25.69 1.63
N LEU A 109 15.20 -25.12 1.16
CA LEU A 109 14.07 -24.73 1.99
C LEU A 109 13.55 -25.93 2.79
N TRP A 110 13.31 -27.07 2.15
CA TRP A 110 12.88 -28.30 2.81
C TRP A 110 13.84 -28.71 3.93
N ASN A 111 15.13 -28.81 3.63
CA ASN A 111 16.16 -29.21 4.59
C ASN A 111 16.23 -28.27 5.79
N ASN A 112 16.16 -26.96 5.54
CA ASN A 112 16.16 -25.94 6.60
C ASN A 112 14.92 -26.06 7.49
N VAL A 113 13.73 -26.25 6.90
CA VAL A 113 12.51 -26.38 7.69
C VAL A 113 12.53 -27.67 8.53
N VAL A 114 13.06 -28.77 8.00
CA VAL A 114 13.27 -30.01 8.78
C VAL A 114 14.23 -29.76 9.94
N ALA A 115 15.36 -29.08 9.70
CA ALA A 115 16.34 -28.77 10.73
C ALA A 115 15.77 -27.86 11.83
N TRP A 116 15.02 -26.82 11.45
CA TRP A 116 14.42 -25.86 12.38
C TRP A 116 13.24 -26.43 13.17
N SER A 117 12.58 -27.46 12.65
CA SER A 117 11.45 -28.13 13.34
C SER A 117 11.90 -29.09 14.44
N GLY A 118 13.21 -29.28 14.65
CA GLY A 118 13.76 -30.06 15.78
C GLY A 118 13.24 -31.50 15.84
N GLY A 119 12.89 -32.11 14.70
CA GLY A 119 12.32 -33.47 14.63
C GLY A 119 10.90 -33.62 15.18
N ARG A 120 10.18 -32.53 15.50
CA ARG A 120 8.75 -32.62 15.85
C ARG A 120 7.91 -32.87 14.59
N SER A 121 7.04 -33.87 14.68
CA SER A 121 6.06 -34.35 13.69
C SER A 121 4.96 -33.32 13.37
N CYS A 122 5.32 -32.08 13.05
CA CYS A 122 4.42 -31.14 12.39
C CYS A 122 4.86 -31.12 10.92
N ASN A 123 3.99 -31.58 10.01
CA ASN A 123 4.29 -31.58 8.58
C ASN A 123 4.74 -30.18 8.17
N PRO A 124 6.01 -29.99 7.78
CA PRO A 124 6.48 -28.68 7.37
C PRO A 124 5.83 -28.36 6.04
N SER A 125 4.90 -27.41 6.04
CA SER A 125 4.26 -26.95 4.83
C SER A 125 5.30 -26.27 3.94
N VAL A 126 5.73 -26.94 2.87
CA VAL A 126 6.58 -26.31 1.85
C VAL A 126 5.75 -25.29 1.10
N CYS A 127 6.04 -24.03 1.36
CA CYS A 127 5.44 -22.90 0.68
C CYS A 127 6.34 -22.44 -0.49
N PHE A 128 5.75 -21.71 -1.43
CA PHE A 128 6.41 -21.15 -2.61
C PHE A 128 6.86 -22.20 -3.63
N SER A 129 6.35 -23.42 -3.57
CA SER A 129 6.66 -24.49 -4.53
C SER A 129 5.80 -24.37 -5.79
N LYS A 130 4.59 -23.82 -5.66
CA LYS A 130 3.68 -23.60 -6.78
C LYS A 130 3.82 -22.17 -7.34
N PRO A 131 3.58 -21.98 -8.65
CA PRO A 131 3.66 -20.65 -9.26
C PRO A 131 2.70 -19.63 -8.64
N ASN A 132 1.47 -20.02 -8.31
CA ASN A 132 0.48 -19.14 -7.69
C ASN A 132 0.90 -18.66 -6.28
N GLU A 133 1.69 -19.46 -5.55
CA GLU A 133 2.25 -19.07 -4.25
C GLU A 133 3.38 -18.04 -4.40
N ARG A 134 3.95 -17.92 -5.61
CA ARG A 134 5.06 -17.03 -5.96
C ARG A 134 4.61 -15.77 -6.70
N GLU A 135 3.31 -15.57 -6.88
CA GLU A 135 2.81 -14.34 -7.50
C GLU A 135 2.90 -13.15 -6.53
N PRO A 136 3.36 -11.98 -7.00
CA PRO A 136 3.37 -10.77 -6.19
C PRO A 136 1.94 -10.26 -5.98
N MET A 137 1.69 -9.63 -4.84
CA MET A 137 0.37 -9.12 -4.48
C MET A 137 0.48 -7.75 -3.80
N ILE A 138 -0.40 -6.85 -4.23
CA ILE A 138 -0.72 -5.60 -3.52
C ILE A 138 -2.07 -5.78 -2.83
N VAL A 139 -2.08 -5.69 -1.50
CA VAL A 139 -3.30 -5.84 -0.71
C VAL A 139 -4.02 -4.51 -0.69
N LYS A 140 -5.05 -4.37 -1.54
CA LYS A 140 -5.84 -3.13 -1.72
C LYS A 140 -7.26 -3.18 -1.18
N SER A 141 -7.71 -4.31 -0.66
CA SER A 141 -9.05 -4.47 -0.07
C SER A 141 -9.14 -5.70 0.84
N LEU A 142 -10.15 -5.71 1.73
CA LEU A 142 -10.45 -6.89 2.55
C LEU A 142 -10.85 -8.10 1.70
N SER A 143 -11.40 -7.90 0.50
CA SER A 143 -11.74 -9.01 -0.40
C SER A 143 -10.52 -9.82 -0.82
N ILE A 144 -9.35 -9.18 -0.99
CA ILE A 144 -8.10 -9.88 -1.30
C ILE A 144 -7.65 -10.71 -0.10
N VAL A 145 -7.63 -10.09 1.09
CA VAL A 145 -7.30 -10.77 2.35
C VAL A 145 -8.21 -11.98 2.56
N GLY A 146 -9.52 -11.77 2.39
CA GLY A 146 -10.52 -12.81 2.57
C GLY A 146 -10.45 -13.92 1.52
N SER A 147 -9.96 -13.64 0.32
CA SER A 147 -9.73 -14.67 -0.70
C SER A 147 -8.59 -15.61 -0.30
N ILE A 148 -7.50 -15.07 0.26
CA ILE A 148 -6.34 -15.89 0.67
C ILE A 148 -6.64 -16.67 1.94
N LEU A 149 -7.34 -16.06 2.90
CA LEU A 149 -7.76 -16.73 4.13
C LEU A 149 -8.93 -17.69 3.91
N ASN A 150 -9.46 -17.78 2.69
CA ASN A 150 -10.63 -18.60 2.34
C ASN A 150 -11.86 -18.34 3.24
N ILE A 151 -12.07 -17.10 3.68
CA ILE A 151 -13.23 -16.77 4.52
C ILE A 151 -14.52 -16.73 3.70
N THR A 152 -15.57 -17.31 4.26
CA THR A 152 -16.91 -17.39 3.67
C THR A 152 -17.58 -16.02 3.56
N ALA A 153 -18.65 -15.91 2.76
CA ALA A 153 -19.43 -14.67 2.65
C ALA A 153 -20.00 -14.21 4.01
N GLN A 154 -20.43 -15.15 4.86
CA GLN A 154 -20.92 -14.86 6.21
C GLN A 154 -19.81 -14.30 7.11
N GLN A 155 -18.60 -14.86 7.02
CA GLN A 155 -17.44 -14.36 7.75
C GLN A 155 -16.99 -12.98 7.25
N ARG A 156 -17.02 -12.73 5.93
CA ARG A 156 -16.77 -11.39 5.36
C ARG A 156 -17.74 -10.36 5.93
N GLN A 157 -19.02 -10.72 6.05
CA GLN A 157 -20.01 -9.84 6.65
C GLN A 157 -19.76 -9.64 8.15
N THR A 158 -19.34 -10.68 8.87
CA THR A 158 -18.96 -10.59 10.29
C THR A 158 -17.77 -9.65 10.50
N VAL A 159 -16.71 -9.81 9.70
CA VAL A 159 -15.54 -8.92 9.66
C VAL A 159 -15.96 -7.49 9.45
N ARG A 160 -16.79 -7.24 8.43
CA ARG A 160 -17.29 -5.90 8.11
C ARG A 160 -18.07 -5.29 9.28
N VAL A 161 -19.03 -6.02 9.86
CA VAL A 161 -19.87 -5.50 10.97
C VAL A 161 -19.04 -5.15 12.21
N LYS A 162 -17.98 -5.93 12.50
CA LYS A 162 -17.09 -5.65 13.65
C LYS A 162 -16.13 -4.50 13.39
N ILE A 163 -15.58 -4.38 12.19
CA ILE A 163 -14.55 -3.39 11.84
C ILE A 163 -15.16 -2.03 11.50
N CYS A 164 -16.22 -1.98 10.70
CA CYS A 164 -16.76 -0.73 10.16
C CYS A 164 -17.03 0.33 11.25
N PRO A 165 -17.70 0.03 12.37
CA PRO A 165 -17.94 1.03 13.41
C PRO A 165 -16.66 1.58 14.03
N GLN A 166 -15.58 0.80 14.08
CA GLN A 166 -14.31 1.22 14.67
C GLN A 166 -13.52 2.12 13.72
N VAL A 167 -13.43 1.73 12.45
CA VAL A 167 -12.61 2.44 11.45
C VAL A 167 -13.31 3.65 10.82
N THR A 168 -14.62 3.76 10.97
CA THR A 168 -15.40 4.93 10.49
C THR A 168 -15.67 5.97 11.58
N GLN A 169 -15.05 5.82 12.76
CA GLN A 169 -15.07 6.86 13.79
C GLN A 169 -14.54 8.17 13.21
N HIS A 170 -15.13 9.31 13.61
CA HIS A 170 -14.78 10.63 13.08
C HIS A 170 -13.27 10.89 13.12
N ARG A 171 -12.59 10.60 14.26
CA ARG A 171 -11.13 10.75 14.40
C ARG A 171 -10.31 9.91 13.41
N ILE A 172 -10.78 8.71 13.06
CA ILE A 172 -10.08 7.83 12.13
C ILE A 172 -10.30 8.34 10.71
N TRP A 173 -11.53 8.76 10.40
CA TRP A 173 -11.88 9.37 9.13
C TRP A 173 -11.05 10.64 8.85
N THR A 174 -11.07 11.60 9.77
CA THR A 174 -10.31 12.86 9.62
C THR A 174 -8.81 12.60 9.59
N GLY A 175 -8.29 11.79 10.52
CA GLY A 175 -6.86 11.46 10.57
C GLY A 175 -6.37 10.75 9.31
N THR A 176 -7.19 9.90 8.69
CA THR A 176 -6.86 9.26 7.40
C THR A 176 -6.77 10.29 6.28
N LEU A 177 -7.71 11.24 6.21
CA LEU A 177 -7.68 12.31 5.20
C LEU A 177 -6.46 13.21 5.39
N GLU A 178 -6.15 13.58 6.64
CA GLU A 178 -4.98 14.37 7.01
C GLU A 178 -3.68 13.67 6.60
N GLU A 179 -3.54 12.37 6.88
CA GLU A 179 -2.36 11.59 6.49
C GLU A 179 -2.16 11.57 4.97
N VAL A 180 -3.23 11.34 4.19
CA VAL A 180 -3.16 11.37 2.72
C VAL A 180 -2.75 12.74 2.21
N LEU A 181 -3.36 13.81 2.74
CA LEU A 181 -3.10 15.19 2.32
C LEU A 181 -1.71 15.67 2.74
N ASN A 182 -1.23 15.32 3.94
CA ASN A 182 0.11 15.67 4.39
C ASN A 182 1.20 14.94 3.60
N GLY A 183 0.97 13.67 3.27
CA GLY A 183 1.84 12.93 2.35
C GLY A 183 1.91 13.61 0.99
N LEU A 184 0.76 13.94 0.39
CA LEU A 184 0.71 14.66 -0.89
C LEU A 184 1.36 16.05 -0.81
N LYS A 185 1.13 16.80 0.27
CA LYS A 185 1.78 18.09 0.50
C LYS A 185 3.30 17.97 0.45
N SER A 186 3.85 16.99 1.15
CA SER A 186 5.29 16.75 1.19
C SER A 186 5.88 16.45 -0.19
N GLU A 187 5.15 15.71 -1.04
CA GLU A 187 5.57 15.48 -2.43
C GLU A 187 5.51 16.75 -3.28
N LEU A 188 4.43 17.52 -3.15
CA LEU A 188 4.26 18.77 -3.87
C LEU A 188 5.36 19.77 -3.49
N ASP A 189 5.71 19.85 -2.21
CA ASP A 189 6.81 20.69 -1.72
C ASP A 189 8.16 20.25 -2.32
N CYS A 190 8.38 18.93 -2.46
CA CYS A 190 9.57 18.39 -3.13
C CYS A 190 9.61 18.77 -4.62
N LEU A 191 8.48 18.63 -5.33
CA LEU A 191 8.36 18.94 -6.75
C LEU A 191 8.50 20.44 -7.04
N ASP A 192 7.92 21.30 -6.20
CA ASP A 192 8.00 22.76 -6.37
C ASP A 192 9.45 23.26 -6.27
N ASN A 193 10.26 22.62 -5.41
CA ASN A 193 11.70 22.91 -5.29
C ASN A 193 12.51 22.45 -6.52
N GLN A 194 12.07 21.41 -7.24
CA GLN A 194 12.80 20.84 -8.38
C GLN A 194 12.36 21.44 -9.73
N CYS A 195 11.06 21.40 -10.03
CA CYS A 195 10.49 21.83 -11.29
C CYS A 195 9.02 22.29 -11.09
N PRO A 196 8.81 23.55 -10.68
CA PRO A 196 7.49 24.03 -10.33
C PRO A 196 6.59 24.13 -11.56
N THR A 197 5.44 23.46 -11.53
CA THR A 197 4.41 23.56 -12.59
C THR A 197 3.24 24.42 -12.11
N LYS A 198 2.39 24.86 -13.04
CA LYS A 198 1.12 25.51 -12.66
C LYS A 198 0.23 24.54 -11.86
N GLY A 199 0.26 23.25 -12.21
CA GLY A 199 -0.50 22.20 -11.53
C GLY A 199 -0.05 22.00 -10.08
N THR A 200 1.27 21.91 -9.84
CA THR A 200 1.80 21.70 -8.48
C THR A 200 1.48 22.86 -7.55
N LYS A 201 1.58 24.11 -8.03
CA LYS A 201 1.24 25.31 -7.24
C LYS A 201 -0.24 25.37 -6.86
N ILE A 202 -1.12 25.10 -7.83
CA ILE A 202 -2.57 25.05 -7.58
C ILE A 202 -2.89 23.90 -6.62
N GLY A 203 -2.31 22.72 -6.86
CA GLY A 203 -2.48 21.56 -5.98
C GLY A 203 -2.05 21.85 -4.55
N GLN A 204 -0.93 22.55 -4.33
CA GLN A 204 -0.45 22.92 -3.00
C GLN A 204 -1.41 23.89 -2.28
N GLN A 205 -2.00 24.84 -3.01
CA GLN A 205 -3.04 25.73 -2.47
C GLN A 205 -4.29 24.95 -2.06
N ILE A 206 -4.75 24.03 -2.92
CA ILE A 206 -5.93 23.20 -2.64
C ILE A 206 -5.66 22.28 -1.44
N VAL A 207 -4.50 21.63 -1.37
CA VAL A 207 -4.10 20.77 -0.23
C VAL A 207 -4.08 21.56 1.07
N CYS A 208 -3.52 22.77 1.06
CA CYS A 208 -3.54 23.66 2.23
C CYS A 208 -4.98 24.01 2.67
N SER A 209 -5.87 24.29 1.71
CA SER A 209 -7.29 24.54 1.99
C SER A 209 -8.01 23.33 2.57
N CYS A 210 -7.75 22.12 2.04
CA CYS A 210 -8.28 20.86 2.58
C CYS A 210 -7.79 20.60 4.02
N LEU A 211 -6.50 20.81 4.28
CA LEU A 211 -5.93 20.65 5.62
C LEU A 211 -6.51 21.67 6.60
N LYS A 212 -6.71 22.91 6.16
CA LYS A 212 -7.37 23.94 6.96
C LYS A 212 -8.81 23.56 7.27
N PHE A 213 -9.57 23.06 6.28
CA PHE A 213 -10.92 22.53 6.48
C PHE A 213 -10.96 21.44 7.57
N LEU A 214 -10.01 20.50 7.55
CA LEU A 214 -9.94 19.41 8.54
C LEU A 214 -9.51 19.90 9.92
N ALA A 215 -8.52 20.79 10.00
CA ALA A 215 -8.10 21.42 11.25
C ALA A 215 -9.24 22.24 11.86
N ASP A 216 -10.00 22.94 11.02
CA ASP A 216 -11.23 23.59 11.43
C ASP A 216 -12.23 22.53 11.89
N THR A 217 -12.36 21.35 11.28
CA THR A 217 -13.25 20.29 11.81
C THR A 217 -12.80 19.71 13.17
N SER A 218 -11.51 19.77 13.48
CA SER A 218 -10.95 19.22 14.72
C SER A 218 -11.32 20.07 15.95
N ILE A 219 -11.79 19.42 17.02
CA ILE A 219 -12.13 20.07 18.28
C ILE A 219 -10.81 20.41 19.00
N SER A 220 -10.38 21.67 18.99
CA SER A 220 -9.31 22.12 19.89
C SER A 220 -9.88 22.20 21.31
N TYR A 221 -9.48 21.27 22.17
CA TYR A 221 -9.77 21.35 23.60
C TYR A 221 -8.77 22.31 24.24
N ASP A 222 -9.29 23.41 24.76
CA ASP A 222 -8.62 24.14 25.83
C ASP A 222 -9.09 23.44 27.12
N ASP A 223 -8.16 22.83 27.86
CA ASP A 223 -8.44 21.91 28.99
C ASP A 223 -9.15 22.62 30.17
N ASP A 224 -9.22 23.96 30.14
CA ASP A 224 -9.78 24.80 31.20
C ASP A 224 -11.24 25.26 30.95
N SER A 225 -11.89 24.88 29.83
CA SER A 225 -13.24 25.37 29.52
C SER A 225 -14.31 24.27 29.49
N ALA A 226 -15.20 24.30 30.49
CA ALA A 226 -16.37 23.42 30.57
C ALA A 226 -17.32 23.65 29.37
N SER A 227 -17.18 22.79 28.35
CA SER A 227 -17.80 22.91 27.02
C SER A 227 -19.34 22.90 26.99
N TRP A 228 -20.00 22.48 28.07
CA TRP A 228 -21.46 22.47 28.19
C TRP A 228 -22.05 23.86 28.51
N MET A 229 -21.21 24.86 28.79
CA MET A 229 -21.63 26.25 29.04
C MET A 229 -21.47 27.20 27.85
N ARG A 230 -20.92 26.77 26.70
CA ARG A 230 -20.83 27.64 25.52
C ARG A 230 -22.21 27.82 24.88
N LEU A 231 -22.80 28.98 25.12
CA LEU A 231 -23.95 29.48 24.35
C LEU A 231 -23.54 29.59 22.88
N SER A 232 -24.43 29.14 21.98
CA SER A 232 -24.30 29.28 20.53
C SER A 232 -23.87 30.70 20.19
N THR A 233 -22.75 30.84 19.48
CA THR A 233 -22.15 32.12 19.14
C THR A 233 -23.22 32.99 18.47
N ALA A 234 -23.45 34.19 19.02
CA ALA A 234 -24.49 35.09 18.54
C ALA A 234 -24.38 35.28 17.02
N LYS A 235 -25.53 35.15 16.34
CA LYS A 235 -25.71 35.28 14.89
C LYS A 235 -24.79 36.36 14.31
N ILE A 236 -23.69 35.93 13.71
CA ILE A 236 -22.97 36.75 12.73
C ILE A 236 -23.84 36.68 11.48
N THR A 237 -24.63 37.73 11.29
CA THR A 237 -25.34 38.00 10.05
C THR A 237 -24.30 38.32 8.99
N GLU A 238 -23.84 37.29 8.28
CA GLU A 238 -23.45 37.32 6.88
C GLU A 238 -23.26 35.86 6.43
N SER A 239 -23.82 35.55 5.26
CA SER A 239 -24.04 34.20 4.73
C SER A 239 -22.74 33.45 4.37
N SER A 240 -22.00 32.96 5.36
CA SER A 240 -21.20 31.76 5.16
C SER A 240 -22.16 30.57 5.24
N GLY A 241 -22.43 29.91 4.12
CA GLY A 241 -23.24 28.70 4.11
C GLY A 241 -22.73 27.68 5.14
N LEU A 242 -23.64 26.90 5.71
CA LEU A 242 -23.28 25.77 6.57
C LEU A 242 -22.27 24.89 5.83
N GLN A 243 -21.05 24.79 6.38
CA GLN A 243 -19.96 24.03 5.76
C GLN A 243 -20.29 22.54 5.75
N LYS A 244 -20.05 21.88 4.63
CA LYS A 244 -20.39 20.47 4.39
C LYS A 244 -19.18 19.68 3.94
N TRP A 245 -19.25 18.36 4.06
CA TRP A 245 -18.27 17.46 3.44
C TRP A 245 -18.26 17.55 1.90
N GLU A 246 -19.33 18.05 1.29
CA GLU A 246 -19.39 18.37 -0.15
C GLU A 246 -18.31 19.35 -0.58
N ASP A 247 -18.01 20.38 0.23
CA ASP A 247 -16.98 21.38 -0.08
C ASP A 247 -15.58 20.71 -0.18
N LEU A 248 -15.30 19.76 0.72
CA LEU A 248 -14.05 18.98 0.68
C LEU A 248 -14.00 18.02 -0.52
N LEU A 249 -15.14 17.45 -0.91
CA LEU A 249 -15.23 16.59 -2.10
C LEU A 249 -14.97 17.37 -3.39
N GLU A 250 -15.47 18.61 -3.51
CA GLU A 250 -15.17 19.49 -4.64
C GLU A 250 -13.68 19.81 -4.71
N MET A 251 -13.06 20.20 -3.59
CA MET A 251 -11.61 20.41 -3.53
C MET A 251 -10.81 19.16 -3.92
N PHE A 252 -11.27 17.95 -3.56
CA PHE A 252 -10.64 16.70 -4.00
C PHE A 252 -10.72 16.49 -5.51
N ASN A 253 -11.85 16.82 -6.15
CA ASN A 253 -11.99 16.73 -7.60
C ASN A 253 -11.04 17.69 -8.30
N ASP A 254 -10.99 18.95 -7.87
CA ASP A 254 -10.09 19.97 -8.42
C ASP A 254 -8.62 19.56 -8.24
N LEU A 255 -8.29 18.99 -7.08
CA LEU A 255 -6.94 18.51 -6.77
C LEU A 255 -6.53 17.37 -7.71
N ILE A 256 -7.40 16.38 -7.92
CA ILE A 256 -7.14 15.28 -8.86
C ILE A 256 -6.99 15.82 -10.28
N ASP A 257 -7.87 16.72 -10.70
CA ASP A 257 -7.85 17.28 -12.05
C ASP A 257 -6.61 18.12 -12.34
N CYS A 258 -6.09 18.84 -11.35
CA CYS A 258 -4.87 19.63 -11.51
C CYS A 258 -3.59 18.77 -11.53
N LEU A 259 -3.59 17.60 -10.87
CA LEU A 259 -2.41 16.73 -10.73
C LEU A 259 -2.41 15.51 -11.68
N LYS A 260 -3.51 15.22 -12.40
CA LYS A 260 -3.67 13.98 -13.21
C LYS A 260 -2.59 13.69 -14.25
N ASN A 261 -1.83 14.69 -14.66
CA ASN A 261 -0.77 14.52 -15.67
C ASN A 261 0.60 14.20 -15.04
N ASP A 262 0.74 14.34 -13.73
CA ASP A 262 1.99 14.12 -13.02
C ASP A 262 2.11 12.65 -12.59
N SER A 263 2.90 11.88 -13.33
CA SER A 263 3.08 10.45 -13.06
C SER A 263 3.66 10.14 -11.68
N GLU A 264 4.42 11.08 -11.11
CA GLU A 264 5.05 10.97 -9.79
C GLU A 264 4.02 11.06 -8.64
N LEU A 265 2.88 11.72 -8.89
CA LEU A 265 1.81 11.90 -7.90
C LEU A 265 0.72 10.83 -8.01
N LEU A 266 0.84 9.89 -8.95
CA LEU A 266 -0.17 8.87 -9.24
C LEU A 266 -0.57 8.05 -8.00
N LEU A 267 0.38 7.77 -7.11
CA LEU A 267 0.11 7.05 -5.86
C LEU A 267 -0.87 7.82 -4.97
N TYR A 268 -0.63 9.12 -4.77
CA TYR A 268 -1.50 9.96 -3.95
C TYR A 268 -2.83 10.26 -4.64
N ILE A 269 -2.83 10.46 -5.95
CA ILE A 269 -4.07 10.61 -6.74
C ILE A 269 -4.96 9.37 -6.59
N THR A 270 -4.37 8.17 -6.64
CA THR A 270 -5.11 6.93 -6.42
C THR A 270 -5.70 6.86 -5.00
N LYS A 271 -4.98 7.35 -3.98
CA LYS A 271 -5.50 7.43 -2.61
C LYS A 271 -6.63 8.45 -2.47
N LEU A 272 -6.51 9.61 -3.11
CA LEU A 272 -7.59 10.61 -3.14
C LEU A 272 -8.86 10.05 -3.81
N GLU A 273 -8.74 9.37 -4.94
CA GLU A 273 -9.86 8.69 -5.61
C GLU A 273 -10.50 7.62 -4.72
N VAL A 274 -9.69 6.88 -3.96
CA VAL A 274 -10.20 5.94 -2.97
C VAL A 274 -11.00 6.64 -1.87
N MET A 275 -10.52 7.79 -1.37
CA MET A 275 -11.21 8.54 -0.32
C MET A 275 -12.48 9.25 -0.80
N LYS A 276 -12.57 9.59 -2.09
CA LYS A 276 -13.80 10.13 -2.72
C LYS A 276 -15.00 9.20 -2.57
N GLU A 277 -14.77 7.88 -2.56
CA GLU A 277 -15.82 6.89 -2.31
C GLU A 277 -16.55 7.19 -1.00
N GLY A 278 -15.80 7.44 0.09
CA GLY A 278 -16.36 7.77 1.40
C GLY A 278 -16.96 9.17 1.45
N LEU A 279 -16.24 10.18 0.93
CA LEU A 279 -16.71 11.57 0.90
C LEU A 279 -18.07 11.70 0.19
N SER A 280 -18.25 10.99 -0.92
CA SER A 280 -19.51 10.98 -1.68
C SER A 280 -20.70 10.48 -0.86
N GLN A 281 -20.48 9.58 0.10
CA GLN A 281 -21.54 9.05 0.97
C GLN A 281 -21.96 10.04 2.07
N ILE A 282 -21.05 10.95 2.44
CA ILE A 282 -21.25 11.89 3.55
C ILE A 282 -21.37 13.34 3.10
N LYS A 283 -21.39 13.62 1.79
CA LYS A 283 -21.40 14.97 1.22
C LYS A 283 -22.44 15.92 1.85
N ASP A 284 -23.63 15.41 2.17
CA ASP A 284 -24.71 16.22 2.74
C ASP A 284 -24.61 16.44 4.27
N VAL A 285 -23.59 15.88 4.93
CA VAL A 285 -23.39 15.98 6.38
C VAL A 285 -22.68 17.30 6.71
N LEU A 286 -23.14 17.95 7.79
CA LEU A 286 -22.61 19.26 8.21
C LEU A 286 -21.30 19.11 8.98
N VAL A 287 -20.44 20.11 8.84
CA VAL A 287 -19.10 20.19 9.46
C VAL A 287 -18.95 21.44 10.35
N ASP A 288 -19.90 22.38 10.25
CA ASP A 288 -19.84 23.70 10.89
C ASP A 288 -19.72 23.65 12.44
N LYS A 289 -18.91 24.56 13.00
CA LYS A 289 -18.75 24.82 14.45
C LYS A 289 -19.80 25.75 15.05
N SER A 290 -20.55 26.48 14.23
CA SER A 290 -21.58 27.42 14.70
C SER A 290 -22.75 26.69 15.40
N ILE A 291 -22.82 25.37 15.23
CA ILE A 291 -23.80 24.48 15.82
C ILE A 291 -23.36 24.02 17.23
N GLY A 292 -24.32 23.81 18.13
CA GLY A 292 -24.02 23.42 19.52
C GLY A 292 -23.34 22.05 19.63
N TYR A 293 -22.64 21.79 20.75
CA TYR A 293 -21.87 20.55 20.99
C TYR A 293 -22.66 19.25 20.72
N LYS A 294 -23.93 19.20 21.14
CA LYS A 294 -24.80 18.03 20.89
C LYS A 294 -25.00 17.78 19.40
N GLU A 295 -25.10 18.85 18.62
CA GLU A 295 -25.27 18.77 17.17
C GLU A 295 -23.97 18.33 16.50
N VAL A 296 -22.80 18.84 16.93
CA VAL A 296 -21.49 18.36 16.43
C VAL A 296 -21.35 16.84 16.64
N ARG A 297 -21.63 16.34 17.85
CA ARG A 297 -21.60 14.89 18.12
C ARG A 297 -22.63 14.11 17.29
N HIS A 298 -23.78 14.71 17.01
CA HIS A 298 -24.78 14.11 16.14
C HIS A 298 -24.26 13.98 14.70
N GLN A 299 -23.63 15.03 14.15
CA GLN A 299 -23.02 15.00 12.82
C GLN A 299 -21.86 14.00 12.73
N GLU A 300 -20.98 13.94 13.73
CA GLU A 300 -19.92 12.92 13.82
C GLU A 300 -20.50 11.48 13.81
N SER A 301 -21.58 11.25 14.56
CA SER A 301 -22.28 9.97 14.57
C SER A 301 -22.95 9.68 13.22
N LEU A 302 -23.45 10.71 12.54
CA LEU A 302 -24.05 10.58 11.21
C LEU A 302 -23.02 10.19 10.16
N VAL A 303 -21.81 10.77 10.19
CA VAL A 303 -20.66 10.35 9.36
C VAL A 303 -20.39 8.87 9.58
N GLN A 304 -20.16 8.45 10.83
CA GLN A 304 -19.88 7.06 11.17
C GLN A 304 -20.99 6.11 10.70
N LYS A 305 -22.25 6.47 10.95
CA LYS A 305 -23.43 5.66 10.57
C LYS A 305 -23.55 5.52 9.05
N LYS A 306 -23.38 6.61 8.29
CA LYS A 306 -23.45 6.59 6.83
C LYS A 306 -22.31 5.73 6.26
N LEU A 307 -21.05 5.99 6.63
CA LEU A 307 -19.89 5.24 6.16
C LEU A 307 -19.96 3.75 6.54
N SER A 308 -20.34 3.43 7.78
CA SER A 308 -20.49 2.03 8.21
C SER A 308 -21.53 1.27 7.39
N LYS A 309 -22.61 1.94 6.98
CA LYS A 309 -23.68 1.33 6.19
C LYS A 309 -23.29 1.15 4.73
N THR A 310 -22.59 2.10 4.14
CA THR A 310 -22.34 2.17 2.69
C THR A 310 -21.03 1.51 2.28
N LEU A 311 -19.97 1.62 3.09
CA LEU A 311 -18.69 1.02 2.77
C LEU A 311 -18.77 -0.52 2.92
N GLY A 312 -18.63 -1.21 1.79
CA GLY A 312 -18.68 -2.66 1.69
C GLY A 312 -17.34 -3.34 1.97
N HIS A 313 -17.34 -4.67 2.05
CA HIS A 313 -16.11 -5.45 2.26
C HIS A 313 -15.07 -5.28 1.13
N SER A 314 -15.52 -5.05 -0.10
CA SER A 314 -14.65 -4.77 -1.24
C SER A 314 -14.21 -3.30 -1.36
N SER A 315 -14.71 -2.42 -0.49
CA SER A 315 -14.39 -0.99 -0.51
C SER A 315 -12.90 -0.78 -0.27
N LYS A 316 -12.27 -0.03 -1.18
CA LYS A 316 -10.89 0.41 -0.98
C LYS A 316 -10.83 1.49 0.08
N CYS A 317 -11.86 2.33 0.19
CA CYS A 317 -11.95 3.36 1.21
C CYS A 317 -11.97 2.74 2.61
N LEU A 318 -12.82 1.73 2.84
CA LEU A 318 -12.86 0.98 4.09
C LEU A 318 -11.48 0.39 4.43
N PHE A 319 -10.81 -0.16 3.42
CA PHE A 319 -9.50 -0.76 3.61
C PHE A 319 -8.44 0.28 3.98
N THR A 320 -8.43 1.44 3.32
CA THR A 320 -7.54 2.56 3.69
C THR A 320 -7.78 3.04 5.12
N LEU A 321 -9.03 3.17 5.55
CA LEU A 321 -9.38 3.49 6.94
C LEU A 321 -8.88 2.44 7.93
N LEU A 322 -8.97 1.16 7.57
CA LEU A 322 -8.45 0.06 8.39
C LEU A 322 -6.93 0.12 8.52
N LEU A 323 -6.20 0.44 7.45
CA LEU A 323 -4.74 0.58 7.51
C LEU A 323 -4.34 1.70 8.48
N TYR A 324 -5.01 2.86 8.39
CA TYR A 324 -4.77 3.96 9.31
C TYR A 324 -5.13 3.58 10.75
N TYR A 325 -6.25 2.89 10.98
CA TYR A 325 -6.64 2.41 12.30
C TYR A 325 -5.61 1.45 12.92
N LEU A 326 -5.06 0.51 12.13
CA LEU A 326 -4.13 -0.49 12.64
C LEU A 326 -2.70 0.04 12.81
N TYR A 327 -2.28 0.96 11.94
CA TYR A 327 -0.86 1.30 11.82
C TYR A 327 -0.55 2.80 11.90
N GLY A 328 -1.58 3.66 11.94
CA GLY A 328 -1.43 5.11 11.97
C GLY A 328 -1.07 5.74 10.62
N HIS A 329 -1.00 4.95 9.54
CA HIS A 329 -0.67 5.42 8.21
C HIS A 329 -1.41 4.62 7.12
N VAL A 330 -1.52 5.20 5.92
CA VAL A 330 -2.33 4.64 4.81
C VAL A 330 -1.50 3.91 3.75
N ARG A 331 -0.28 3.51 4.11
CA ARG A 331 0.70 3.03 3.15
C ARG A 331 0.36 1.64 2.61
N ASP A 332 0.65 1.41 1.33
CA ASP A 332 0.31 0.14 0.67
C ASP A 332 1.01 -1.06 1.31
N ILE A 333 0.34 -2.21 1.27
CA ILE A 333 0.89 -3.48 1.73
C ILE A 333 1.23 -4.31 0.51
N GLU A 334 2.53 -4.56 0.36
CA GLU A 334 3.10 -5.29 -0.76
C GLU A 334 3.75 -6.58 -0.27
N VAL A 335 3.45 -7.67 -0.97
CA VAL A 335 4.01 -8.98 -0.70
C VAL A 335 4.57 -9.50 -2.02
N ASP A 336 5.85 -9.86 -2.05
CA ASP A 336 6.49 -10.33 -3.29
C ASP A 336 6.10 -11.78 -3.61
N LEU A 337 5.81 -12.59 -2.57
CA LEU A 337 5.43 -14.00 -2.70
C LEU A 337 4.27 -14.31 -1.75
N CYS A 338 3.11 -14.68 -2.29
CA CYS A 338 1.91 -14.87 -1.49
C CYS A 338 1.98 -16.05 -0.51
N GLY A 339 2.69 -17.14 -0.84
CA GLY A 339 2.85 -18.38 -0.05
C GLY A 339 1.55 -19.17 0.15
N GLY A 340 0.51 -18.50 0.64
CA GLY A 340 -0.82 -19.02 0.87
C GLY A 340 -1.02 -19.54 2.29
N ILE A 341 -2.23 -20.04 2.54
CA ILE A 341 -2.59 -20.71 3.78
C ILE A 341 -2.51 -22.23 3.61
N SER A 342 -1.91 -22.90 4.59
CA SER A 342 -1.83 -24.35 4.64
C SER A 342 -2.32 -24.87 6.00
N SER A 343 -2.90 -26.07 6.03
CA SER A 343 -3.26 -26.73 7.29
C SER A 343 -2.06 -27.55 7.78
N ILE A 344 -1.62 -27.26 9.00
CA ILE A 344 -0.58 -28.04 9.70
C ILE A 344 -1.24 -29.21 10.44
N SER A 345 -2.41 -28.96 11.04
CA SER A 345 -3.25 -29.95 11.71
C SER A 345 -4.71 -29.52 11.67
N LYS A 346 -5.60 -30.35 12.21
CA LYS A 346 -7.06 -30.12 12.23
C LYS A 346 -7.45 -28.71 12.73
N ASN A 347 -6.71 -28.18 13.71
CA ASN A 347 -6.98 -26.88 14.34
C ASN A 347 -5.78 -25.90 14.28
N SER A 348 -4.82 -26.13 13.38
CA SER A 348 -3.66 -25.26 13.23
C SER A 348 -3.37 -24.99 11.76
N PHE A 349 -3.26 -23.71 11.43
CA PHE A 349 -3.01 -23.23 10.08
C PHE A 349 -1.70 -22.44 10.05
N CYS A 350 -1.00 -22.47 8.91
CA CYS A 350 0.17 -21.65 8.66
C CYS A 350 -0.12 -20.71 7.50
N LEU A 351 0.07 -19.41 7.72
CA LEU A 351 0.13 -18.40 6.67
C LEU A 351 1.60 -18.06 6.41
N CYS A 352 2.07 -18.36 5.20
CA CYS A 352 3.40 -18.04 4.75
C CYS A 352 3.32 -16.85 3.78
N MET A 353 4.17 -15.84 3.96
CA MET A 353 4.35 -14.75 3.00
C MET A 353 5.82 -14.45 2.81
N GLY A 354 6.20 -14.02 1.61
CA GLY A 354 7.58 -13.78 1.25
C GLY A 354 7.86 -12.37 0.73
N LYS A 355 9.05 -11.87 1.03
CA LYS A 355 9.64 -10.64 0.51
C LYS A 355 11.00 -11.00 -0.07
N ILE A 356 11.30 -10.49 -1.25
CA ILE A 356 12.59 -10.65 -1.92
C ILE A 356 13.36 -9.37 -1.65
N VAL A 357 14.62 -9.45 -1.25
CA VAL A 357 15.46 -8.29 -0.98
C VAL A 357 16.73 -8.33 -1.82
N THR A 358 17.27 -7.16 -2.12
CA THR A 358 18.41 -6.93 -3.02
C THR A 358 19.77 -7.04 -2.33
N SER A 359 19.83 -7.08 -1.00
CA SER A 359 21.08 -7.28 -0.26
C SER A 359 20.82 -8.02 1.05
N ASP A 360 21.85 -8.72 1.52
CA ASP A 360 21.88 -9.47 2.77
C ASP A 360 22.31 -8.61 3.99
N GLU A 361 22.54 -7.31 3.76
CA GLU A 361 22.79 -6.32 4.80
C GLU A 361 21.64 -6.30 5.82
N GLU A 362 21.97 -6.21 7.11
CA GLU A 362 20.98 -6.31 8.19
C GLU A 362 19.85 -5.27 8.05
N THR A 363 20.18 -4.03 7.67
CA THR A 363 19.19 -2.96 7.47
C THR A 363 18.14 -3.35 6.43
N MET A 364 18.58 -3.98 5.34
CA MET A 364 17.72 -4.46 4.25
C MET A 364 16.84 -5.64 4.71
N ILE A 365 17.43 -6.62 5.39
CA ILE A 365 16.69 -7.76 5.96
C ILE A 365 15.61 -7.27 6.94
N TRP A 366 15.96 -6.38 7.86
CA TRP A 366 15.02 -5.83 8.85
C TRP A 366 13.94 -4.96 8.22
N SER A 367 14.23 -4.24 7.13
CA SER A 367 13.21 -3.54 6.34
C SER A 367 12.19 -4.53 5.78
N GLY A 368 12.65 -5.62 5.16
CA GLY A 368 11.78 -6.68 4.64
C GLY A 368 10.93 -7.34 5.74
N VAL A 369 11.53 -7.62 6.91
CA VAL A 369 10.82 -8.18 8.08
C VAL A 369 9.70 -7.24 8.54
N LYS A 370 9.97 -5.93 8.68
CA LYS A 370 8.96 -4.95 9.11
C LYS A 370 7.80 -4.84 8.13
N GLN A 371 8.08 -4.91 6.82
CA GLN A 371 7.05 -4.88 5.78
C GLN A 371 6.18 -6.14 5.82
N LEU A 372 6.79 -7.32 5.93
CA LEU A 372 6.04 -8.59 6.05
C LEU A 372 5.25 -8.68 7.35
N ASP A 373 5.77 -8.18 8.47
CA ASP A 373 5.05 -8.17 9.75
C ASP A 373 3.74 -7.37 9.64
N ARG A 374 3.74 -6.23 8.94
CA ARG A 374 2.52 -5.47 8.64
C ARG A 374 1.53 -6.27 7.79
N ALA A 375 2.02 -6.99 6.78
CA ALA A 375 1.16 -7.84 5.95
C ALA A 375 0.56 -8.98 6.79
N LEU A 376 1.38 -9.77 7.47
CA LEU A 376 0.94 -10.90 8.29
C LEU A 376 0.02 -10.47 9.44
N GLY A 377 0.30 -9.34 10.08
CA GLY A 377 -0.53 -8.74 11.13
C GLY A 377 -1.94 -8.39 10.64
N LEU A 378 -2.07 -7.83 9.44
CA LEU A 378 -3.37 -7.56 8.82
C LEU A 378 -4.17 -8.84 8.61
N PHE A 379 -3.53 -9.89 8.10
CA PHE A 379 -4.21 -11.16 7.83
C PHE A 379 -4.63 -11.85 9.12
N LYS A 380 -3.78 -11.83 10.15
CA LYS A 380 -4.14 -12.35 11.49
C LYS A 380 -5.31 -11.59 12.09
N PHE A 381 -5.30 -10.26 12.00
CA PHE A 381 -6.42 -9.43 12.47
C PHE A 381 -7.74 -9.82 11.79
N VAL A 382 -7.73 -10.02 10.47
CA VAL A 382 -8.94 -10.45 9.73
C VAL A 382 -9.34 -11.88 10.09
N TRP A 383 -8.40 -12.81 10.24
CA TRP A 383 -8.65 -14.19 10.68
C TRP A 383 -9.39 -14.22 12.03
N GLU A 384 -8.88 -13.50 13.03
CA GLU A 384 -9.46 -13.43 14.37
C GLU A 384 -10.82 -12.74 14.35
N THR A 385 -10.93 -11.63 13.60
CA THR A 385 -12.19 -10.89 13.48
C THR A 385 -13.29 -11.73 12.82
N ALA A 386 -12.93 -12.52 11.80
CA ALA A 386 -13.82 -13.45 11.11
C ALA A 386 -14.33 -14.59 12.01
N GLY A 387 -13.72 -14.79 13.19
CA GLY A 387 -14.06 -15.90 14.08
C GLY A 387 -13.66 -17.25 13.48
N MET A 388 -12.54 -17.29 12.75
CA MET A 388 -12.01 -18.55 12.24
C MET A 388 -11.57 -19.45 13.40
N GLU A 389 -11.92 -20.73 13.31
CA GLU A 389 -11.50 -21.73 14.30
C GLU A 389 -10.05 -22.14 14.10
N GLY A 390 -9.34 -22.39 15.19
CA GLY A 390 -7.94 -22.83 15.17
C GLY A 390 -6.91 -21.69 15.23
N VAL A 391 -5.67 -22.08 15.50
CA VAL A 391 -4.54 -21.15 15.65
C VAL A 391 -3.94 -20.86 14.28
N LEU A 392 -3.83 -19.58 13.92
CA LEU A 392 -3.09 -19.13 12.74
C LEU A 392 -1.64 -18.81 13.12
N GLN A 393 -0.71 -19.67 12.71
CA GLN A 393 0.72 -19.42 12.78
C GLN A 393 1.15 -18.53 11.60
N LEU A 394 1.97 -17.52 11.89
CA LEU A 394 2.50 -16.60 10.89
C LEU A 394 3.97 -16.91 10.62
N GLN A 395 4.32 -17.03 9.34
CA GLN A 395 5.70 -17.23 8.90
C GLN A 395 6.06 -16.24 7.79
N GLY A 396 7.07 -15.42 8.05
CA GLY A 396 7.64 -14.52 7.04
C GLY A 396 8.89 -15.12 6.41
N HIS A 397 9.06 -15.00 5.10
CA HIS A 397 10.20 -15.54 4.37
C HIS A 397 10.91 -14.43 3.60
N ILE A 398 12.12 -14.10 4.01
CA ILE A 398 12.99 -13.14 3.34
C ILE A 398 13.92 -13.90 2.39
N TRP A 399 13.89 -13.55 1.12
CA TRP A 399 14.70 -14.18 0.08
C TRP A 399 15.76 -13.21 -0.42
N CYS A 400 17.02 -13.61 -0.36
CA CYS A 400 18.13 -12.78 -0.81
C CYS A 400 19.16 -13.63 -1.55
N VAL A 401 19.72 -13.09 -2.62
CA VAL A 401 20.81 -13.74 -3.35
C VAL A 401 22.05 -13.78 -2.46
N GLY A 402 22.72 -14.94 -2.36
CA GLY A 402 23.94 -15.07 -1.57
C GLY A 402 23.76 -15.17 -0.05
N ALA A 403 22.57 -14.91 0.49
CA ALA A 403 22.34 -14.90 1.93
C ALA A 403 22.48 -16.30 2.57
N VAL A 404 22.95 -16.32 3.81
CA VAL A 404 23.01 -17.52 4.64
C VAL A 404 21.67 -17.75 5.32
N SER A 405 21.19 -18.99 5.25
CA SER A 405 19.92 -19.37 5.87
C SER A 405 19.96 -19.24 7.38
N ARG A 406 18.97 -18.53 7.94
CA ARG A 406 18.84 -18.32 9.39
C ARG A 406 17.41 -17.95 9.77
N THR A 407 17.14 -17.98 11.07
CA THR A 407 15.85 -17.59 11.64
C THR A 407 16.00 -16.30 12.43
N LEU A 408 14.99 -15.44 12.33
CA LEU A 408 14.83 -14.20 13.08
C LEU A 408 13.50 -14.22 13.84
N THR A 409 13.43 -13.49 14.95
CA THR A 409 12.19 -13.30 15.70
C THR A 409 11.88 -11.82 15.79
N TYR A 410 10.65 -11.44 15.46
CA TYR A 410 10.18 -10.07 15.54
C TYR A 410 8.73 -10.04 16.02
N ARG A 411 8.47 -9.30 17.11
CA ARG A 411 7.13 -9.17 17.73
C ARG A 411 6.43 -10.52 18.01
N GLY A 412 7.20 -11.55 18.34
CA GLY A 412 6.71 -12.90 18.61
C GLY A 412 6.43 -13.75 17.36
N ASN A 413 6.62 -13.21 16.15
CA ASN A 413 6.53 -13.94 14.89
C ASN A 413 7.91 -14.44 14.45
N THR A 414 7.92 -15.57 13.72
CA THR A 414 9.14 -16.19 13.19
C THR A 414 9.34 -15.78 11.74
N PHE A 415 10.56 -15.34 11.41
CA PHE A 415 10.97 -14.98 10.06
C PHE A 415 12.16 -15.82 9.65
N PHE A 416 12.16 -16.26 8.40
CA PHE A 416 13.21 -17.10 7.84
C PHE A 416 13.92 -16.34 6.74
N VAL A 417 15.23 -16.23 6.83
CA VAL A 417 16.07 -15.70 5.77
C VAL A 417 16.57 -16.88 4.94
N HIS A 418 16.41 -16.79 3.63
CA HIS A 418 16.79 -17.81 2.67
C HIS A 418 17.71 -17.25 1.61
N GLY A 419 18.72 -18.04 1.25
CA GLY A 419 19.62 -17.76 0.15
C GLY A 419 19.04 -18.22 -1.19
N ILE A 420 19.15 -17.38 -2.22
CA ILE A 420 18.93 -17.77 -3.62
C ILE A 420 20.29 -18.16 -4.23
N HIS A 421 20.41 -19.43 -4.63
CA HIS A 421 21.66 -20.04 -5.14
C HIS A 421 21.36 -20.98 -6.33
N VAL A 422 22.38 -21.36 -7.10
CA VAL A 422 22.30 -22.24 -8.29
C VAL A 422 23.33 -23.35 -8.27
#